data_AF-A0A1A8RKX7-F1
#
_entry.id   AF-A0A1A8RKX7-F1
#
_cell.length_a   1.000
_cell.length_b   1.000
_cell.length_c   1.000
_cell.angle_alpha   90.00
_cell.angle_beta   90.00
_cell.angle_gamma   90.00
#
_symmetry.space_group_name_H-M   'P 1'
#
loop_
_entity.id
_entity.type
_entity.pdbx_description
1 polymer ?
#
loop_
_entity_poly.entity_id
_entity_poly.type
_entity_poly.pdbx_seq_one_letter_code
_entity_poly.pdbx_strand_id
1 'polypeptide(L)' 'VTALDPAALDFPSSATGLKGGSWIVSGCSVLRDGRSVLEEYGRDLDQLAEGDRVGIQRNSRGELHLWVNGQDCGAAASG' A
#
# COMPACT_ATOMS: atom_id res chain seq x y z
N VAL A 1 -1.35 -4.19 -1.75
CA VAL A 1 -2.46 -4.95 -2.38
C VAL A 1 -2.01 -5.39 -3.76
N THR A 2 -2.28 -6.65 -4.15
CA THR A 2 -1.99 -7.14 -5.51
C THR A 2 -3.21 -7.88 -6.06
N ALA A 3 -3.39 -7.83 -7.37
CA ALA A 3 -4.39 -8.59 -8.10
C ALA A 3 -3.88 -9.98 -8.53
N LEU A 4 -2.60 -10.28 -8.27
CA LEU A 4 -1.99 -11.55 -8.63
C LEU A 4 -2.37 -12.65 -7.63
N ASP A 5 -2.56 -13.86 -8.15
CA ASP A 5 -2.73 -15.07 -7.34
C ASP A 5 -1.46 -15.32 -6.51
N PRO A 6 -1.54 -15.42 -5.17
CA PRO A 6 -0.40 -15.74 -4.32
C PRO A 6 0.36 -17.01 -4.72
N ALA A 7 -0.32 -18.01 -5.29
CA ALA A 7 0.32 -19.25 -5.74
C ALA A 7 1.14 -19.09 -7.02
N ALA A 8 0.89 -18.03 -7.79
CA ALA A 8 1.58 -17.72 -9.05
C ALA A 8 2.49 -16.47 -8.92
N LEU A 9 2.65 -15.93 -7.72
CA LEU A 9 3.43 -14.72 -7.49
C LEU A 9 4.93 -15.02 -7.56
N ASP A 10 5.64 -14.31 -8.42
CA ASP A 10 7.10 -14.24 -8.37
C ASP A 10 7.52 -13.16 -7.38
N PHE A 11 8.22 -13.55 -6.32
CA PHE A 11 8.53 -12.67 -5.20
C PHE A 11 9.82 -11.87 -5.47
N PRO A 12 9.75 -10.54 -5.62
CA PRO A 12 10.93 -9.68 -5.71
C PRO A 12 11.66 -9.58 -4.36
N SER A 13 12.81 -8.91 -4.36
CA SER A 13 13.59 -8.64 -3.14
C SER A 13 12.87 -7.78 -2.10
N SER A 14 11.87 -7.00 -2.50
CA SER A 14 11.03 -6.18 -1.62
C SER A 14 9.63 -6.01 -2.21
N ALA A 15 8.63 -5.76 -1.37
CA ALA A 15 7.26 -5.54 -1.83
C ALA A 15 7.15 -4.39 -2.87
N THR A 16 7.99 -3.36 -2.75
CA THR A 16 8.07 -2.24 -3.71
C THR A 16 8.50 -2.65 -5.11
N GLY A 17 9.09 -3.83 -5.29
CA GLY A 17 9.43 -4.39 -6.60
C GLY A 17 8.29 -5.15 -7.29
N LEU A 18 7.15 -5.34 -6.62
CA LEU A 18 6.01 -6.07 -7.20
C LEU A 18 5.44 -5.32 -8.40
N LYS A 19 4.95 -6.10 -9.36
CA LYS A 19 4.35 -5.64 -10.63
C LYS A 19 3.10 -6.45 -10.92
N GLY A 20 2.39 -6.09 -11.99
CA GLY A 20 1.24 -6.87 -12.48
C GLY A 20 -0.08 -6.49 -11.80
N GLY A 21 -0.29 -5.20 -11.56
CA GLY A 21 -1.48 -4.67 -10.87
C GLY A 21 -1.31 -4.58 -9.36
N SER A 22 -0.09 -4.34 -8.88
CA SER A 22 0.19 -4.22 -7.45
C SER A 22 0.30 -2.76 -7.01
N TRP A 23 -0.24 -2.48 -5.83
CA TRP A 23 -0.17 -1.22 -5.12
C TRP A 23 0.54 -1.40 -3.78
N ILE A 24 1.53 -0.56 -3.50
CA ILE A 24 2.40 -0.66 -2.33
C ILE A 24 2.50 0.72 -1.67
N VAL A 25 2.44 0.78 -0.35
CA VAL A 25 2.74 1.99 0.43
C VAL A 25 4.09 1.80 1.11
N SER A 26 4.99 2.78 1.00
CA SER A 26 6.35 2.76 1.55
C SER A 26 6.69 4.14 2.07
N GLY A 27 6.96 4.29 3.37
CA GLY A 27 7.06 5.60 4.01
C GLY A 27 5.81 6.44 3.74
N CYS A 28 5.98 7.63 3.15
CA CYS A 28 4.91 8.51 2.68
C CYS A 28 4.43 8.24 1.24
N SER A 29 5.09 7.34 0.51
CA SER A 29 4.87 7.16 -0.93
C SER A 29 3.96 5.97 -1.24
N VAL A 30 3.21 6.08 -2.32
CA VAL A 30 2.37 5.04 -2.91
C VAL A 30 2.93 4.68 -4.27
N LEU A 31 3.18 3.40 -4.48
CA LEU A 31 3.73 2.85 -5.71
C LEU A 31 2.68 1.98 -6.41
N ARG A 32 2.62 2.09 -7.73
CA ARG A 32 1.91 1.17 -8.62
C ARG A 32 2.92 0.47 -9.52
N ASP A 33 2.93 -0.85 -9.48
CA ASP A 33 3.82 -1.69 -10.29
C ASP A 33 5.31 -1.29 -10.20
N GLY A 34 5.74 -0.96 -8.98
CA GLY A 34 7.09 -0.53 -8.65
C GLY A 34 7.46 0.90 -9.06
N ARG A 35 6.49 1.73 -9.45
CA ARG A 35 6.70 3.15 -9.75
C ARG A 35 5.92 4.03 -8.79
N SER A 36 6.55 5.07 -8.26
CA SER A 36 5.87 6.06 -7.42
C SER A 36 4.77 6.77 -8.21
N VAL A 37 3.58 6.86 -7.62
CA VAL A 37 2.41 7.55 -8.18
C VAL A 37 1.88 8.64 -7.24
N LEU A 38 2.25 8.60 -5.96
CA LEU A 38 2.00 9.63 -4.97
C LEU A 38 3.17 9.62 -3.99
N GLU A 39 3.82 10.77 -3.76
CA GLU A 39 5.00 10.84 -2.86
C GLU A 39 4.65 11.35 -1.46
N GLU A 40 3.57 12.12 -1.33
CA GLU A 40 3.11 12.73 -0.07
C GLU A 40 1.68 12.32 0.27
N TYR A 41 1.48 11.03 0.57
CA TYR A 41 0.17 10.56 1.06
C TYR A 41 -0.22 11.18 2.42
N GLY A 42 0.77 11.66 3.18
CA GLY A 42 0.57 12.38 4.44
C GLY A 42 0.75 11.50 5.68
N ARG A 43 0.46 10.19 5.60
CA ARG A 43 0.86 9.24 6.65
C ARG A 43 2.18 8.57 6.30
N ASP A 44 3.14 8.69 7.22
CA ASP A 44 4.46 8.09 7.10
C ASP A 44 4.53 6.77 7.85
N LEU A 45 4.77 5.68 7.12
CA LEU A 45 4.97 4.37 7.72
C LEU A 45 6.32 4.24 8.46
N ASP A 46 7.30 5.09 8.16
CA ASP A 46 8.62 5.05 8.81
C ASP A 46 8.57 5.61 10.24
N GLN A 47 7.48 6.29 10.61
CA GLN A 47 7.24 6.85 11.95
C GLN A 47 6.47 5.90 12.88
N LEU A 48 6.14 4.69 12.43
CA LEU A 48 5.43 3.72 13.25
C LEU A 48 6.37 3.09 14.30
N ALA A 49 5.82 2.82 15.48
CA ALA A 49 6.54 2.21 16.58
C ALA A 49 6.03 0.79 16.87
N GLU A 50 6.78 0.06 17.71
CA GLU A 50 6.33 -1.24 18.19
C GLU A 50 4.95 -1.13 18.86
N GLY A 51 4.04 -2.04 18.47
CA GLY A 51 2.66 -2.06 18.95
C GLY A 51 1.66 -1.36 18.01
N ASP A 52 2.13 -0.51 17.09
CA ASP A 52 1.28 0.07 16.05
C ASP A 52 0.80 -1.01 15.07
N ARG A 53 -0.45 -0.87 14.62
CA ARG A 53 -1.09 -1.81 13.70
C ARG A 53 -1.47 -1.10 12.40
N VAL A 54 -1.06 -1.71 11.29
CA VAL A 54 -1.36 -1.21 9.95
C VAL A 54 -2.33 -2.15 9.25
N GLY A 55 -3.34 -1.58 8.60
CA GLY A 55 -4.26 -2.27 7.72
C GLY A 55 -4.31 -1.61 6.34
N ILE A 56 -4.67 -2.40 5.34
CA ILE A 56 -4.92 -1.92 3.99
C ILE A 56 -6.31 -2.39 3.58
N GLN A 57 -7.10 -1.49 3.00
CA GLN A 57 -8.44 -1.79 2.53
C GLN A 57 -8.61 -1.34 1.09
N ARG A 58 -9.19 -2.20 0.24
CA ARG A 58 -9.82 -1.74 -0.99
C ARG A 58 -11.30 -1.53 -0.72
N ASN A 59 -11.78 -0.29 -0.80
CA ASN A 59 -13.19 0.00 -0.55
C ASN A 59 -14.05 -0.32 -1.79
N SER A 60 -15.37 -0.18 -1.66
CA SER A 60 -16.32 -0.46 -2.75
C SER A 60 -16.26 0.52 -3.92
N ARG A 61 -15.59 1.68 -3.75
CA ARG A 61 -15.34 2.67 -4.81
C ARG A 61 -14.05 2.37 -5.60
N GLY A 62 -13.32 1.30 -5.23
CA GLY A 62 -12.04 0.95 -5.85
C GLY A 62 -10.86 1.72 -5.26
N GLU A 63 -11.06 2.49 -4.18
CA GLU A 63 -9.98 3.24 -3.55
C GLU A 63 -9.21 2.35 -2.58
N LEU A 64 -7.89 2.54 -2.54
CA LEU A 64 -7.00 1.91 -1.58
C LEU A 64 -6.84 2.84 -0.36
N HIS A 65 -7.19 2.37 0.82
CA HIS A 65 -7.09 3.11 2.07
C HIS A 65 -6.07 2.47 3.00
N LEU A 66 -5.28 3.31 3.68
CA LEU A 66 -4.41 2.91 4.78
C LEU A 66 -5.16 3.09 6.10
N TRP A 67 -5.02 2.13 7.00
CA TRP A 67 -5.54 2.18 8.34
C TRP A 67 -4.40 2.08 9.34
N VAL A 68 -4.33 2.97 10.32
CA VAL A 68 -3.34 2.92 11.41
C VAL A 68 -4.08 2.95 12.73
N ASN A 69 -3.87 1.92 13.56
CA ASN A 69 -4.51 1.79 14.88
C ASN A 69 -6.04 1.93 14.84
N GLY A 70 -6.66 1.45 13.75
CA GLY A 70 -8.11 1.52 13.53
C GLY A 70 -8.62 2.86 12.99
N GLN A 71 -7.75 3.83 12.70
CA GLN A 71 -8.10 5.10 12.08
C GLN A 71 -7.81 5.06 10.57
N ASP A 72 -8.78 5.47 9.76
CA ASP A 72 -8.61 5.65 8.31
C ASP A 72 -7.72 6.87 8.04
N CYS A 73 -6.66 6.67 7.27
CA CYS A 73 -5.73 7.72 6.85
C CYS A 73 -6.11 8.31 5.47
N GLY A 74 -7.23 7.87 4.88
CA GLY A 74 -7.77 8.38 3.62
C GLY A 74 -7.33 7.55 2.40
N ALA A 75 -7.68 8.02 1.20
CA ALA A 75 -7.37 7.31 -0.04
C ALA A 75 -5.89 7.49 -0.44
N ALA A 76 -5.13 6.40 -0.43
CA ALA A 76 -3.75 6.33 -0.92
C ALA A 76 -3.70 6.24 -2.45
N ALA A 77 -4.73 5.64 -3.06
CA ALA A 77 -4.84 5.50 -4.50
C ALA A 77 -6.28 5.26 -4.93
N SER A 78 -6.57 5.53 -6.21
CA SER A 78 -7.83 5.14 -6.88
C SER A 78 -7.52 4.35 -8.17
N GLY A 79 -8.35 3.34 -8.47
CA GLY A 79 -8.15 2.46 -9.62
C GLY A 79 -9.22 1.39 -9.85
#